data_AF-A0A9D2F7Z3-F1
#
_entry.id   AF-A0A9D2F7Z3-F1
#
_cell.length_a   1.000
_cell.length_b   1.000
_cell.length_c   1.000
_cell.angle_alpha   90.00
_cell.angle_beta   90.00
_cell.angle_gamma   90.00
#
_symmetry.space_group_name_H-M   'P 1'
#
loop_
_entity.id
_entity.type
_entity.pdbx_description
1 polymer ?
#
loop_
_entity_poly.entity_id
_entity_poly.type
_entity_poly.pdbx_seq_one_letter_code
_entity_poly.pdbx_strand_id
1 'polypeptide(L)'
;MFIPAGIYIMLFSLSHSKRKAFYKVLSCTVFIEVIQYIFAIGAMDIDDVILNGLGGAIGIAIYALFLKVFKEKDKVKKAIAILSILIGTPVLVLAVLLNILN
;
A
#
# COMPACT_ATOMS: atom_id res chain seq x y z
N MET A 1 6.82 -0.16 1.86
CA MET A 1 5.35 0.04 1.77
C MET A 1 4.91 -0.16 0.32
N PHE A 2 4.39 -1.34 -0.04
CA PHE A 2 4.31 -1.72 -1.45
C PHE A 2 2.86 -1.63 -1.99
N ILE A 3 2.35 -2.74 -2.49
CA ILE A 3 1.07 -2.85 -3.17
C ILE A 3 -0.14 -2.33 -2.36
N PRO A 4 -0.27 -2.59 -1.04
CA PRO A 4 -1.43 -2.12 -0.28
C PRO A 4 -1.62 -0.60 -0.29
N ALA A 5 -0.53 0.18 -0.34
CA ALA A 5 -0.60 1.65 -0.31
C ALA A 5 -1.35 2.20 -1.53
N GLY A 6 -1.06 1.70 -2.73
CA GLY A 6 -1.75 2.08 -3.95
C GLY A 6 -3.24 1.70 -3.93
N ILE A 7 -3.56 0.53 -3.37
CA ILE A 7 -4.95 0.07 -3.19
C ILE A 7 -5.70 1.01 -2.25
N TYR A 8 -5.15 1.29 -1.07
CA TYR A 8 -5.81 2.12 -0.06
C TYR A 8 -5.94 3.58 -0.48
N ILE A 9 -4.92 4.15 -1.15
CA ILE A 9 -5.03 5.50 -1.70
C ILE A 9 -6.19 5.57 -2.70
N MET A 10 -6.37 4.58 -3.56
CA MET A 10 -7.50 4.55 -4.49
C MET A 10 -8.86 4.31 -3.81
N LEU A 11 -8.87 3.51 -2.74
CA LEU A 11 -10.05 3.19 -1.94
C LEU A 11 -10.62 4.42 -1.22
N PHE A 12 -9.74 5.25 -0.66
CA PHE A 12 -10.10 6.42 0.15
C PHE A 12 -10.00 7.75 -0.60
N SER A 13 -9.41 7.78 -1.80
CA SER A 13 -9.33 9.02 -2.57
C SER A 13 -10.71 9.43 -3.10
N LEU A 14 -11.10 10.67 -2.77
CA LEU A 14 -12.28 11.33 -3.33
C LEU A 14 -12.22 11.46 -4.86
N SER A 15 -11.01 11.58 -5.40
CA SER A 15 -10.75 11.59 -6.84
C SER A 15 -10.12 10.25 -7.25
N HIS A 16 -10.80 9.48 -8.09
CA HIS A 16 -10.27 8.21 -8.64
C HIS A 16 -9.27 8.40 -9.78
N SER A 17 -8.60 9.56 -9.83
CA SER A 17 -7.54 9.81 -10.80
C SER A 17 -6.31 8.97 -10.46
N LYS A 18 -6.05 7.96 -11.28
CA LYS A 18 -4.88 7.06 -11.15
C LYS A 18 -3.56 7.85 -11.11
N ARG A 19 -3.46 8.93 -11.89
CA ARG A 19 -2.29 9.81 -11.92
C ARG A 19 -2.09 10.53 -10.58
N LYS A 20 -3.16 11.10 -10.01
CA LYS A 20 -3.08 11.74 -8.68
C LYS A 20 -2.75 10.72 -7.59
N ALA A 21 -3.31 9.52 -7.66
CA ALA A 21 -3.00 8.45 -6.73
C ALA A 21 -1.53 8.02 -6.81
N PHE A 22 -0.98 7.91 -8.02
CA PHE A 22 0.43 7.57 -8.22
C PHE A 22 1.37 8.63 -7.63
N TYR A 23 1.11 9.92 -7.89
CA TYR A 23 1.91 10.98 -7.25
C TYR A 23 1.79 10.97 -5.73
N LYS A 24 0.60 10.67 -5.16
CA LYS A 24 0.46 10.51 -3.71
C LYS A 24 1.32 9.37 -3.17
N VAL A 25 1.37 8.21 -3.85
CA VAL A 25 2.26 7.12 -3.44
C VAL A 25 3.72 7.57 -3.48
N LEU A 26 4.15 8.19 -4.59
CA LEU A 26 5.53 8.62 -4.77
C LEU A 26 5.94 9.65 -3.71
N SER A 27 5.09 10.65 -3.46
CA SER A 27 5.34 11.65 -2.41
C SER A 27 5.39 11.03 -1.02
N CYS A 28 4.48 10.10 -0.70
CA CYS A 28 4.48 9.43 0.60
C CYS A 28 5.73 8.57 0.81
N THR A 29 6.18 7.91 -0.26
CA THR A 29 7.39 7.09 -0.25
C THR A 29 8.62 7.94 0.03
N VAL A 30 8.83 9.00 -0.76
CA VAL A 30 9.97 9.92 -0.56
C VAL A 30 9.92 10.56 0.83
N PHE A 31 8.73 10.91 1.32
CA PHE A 31 8.57 11.49 2.65
C PHE A 31 9.04 10.54 3.76
N ILE A 32 8.75 9.23 3.63
CA ILE A 32 9.16 8.22 4.60
C ILE A 32 10.68 8.05 4.60
N GLU A 33 11.30 7.95 3.42
CA GLU A 33 12.76 7.86 3.30
C GLU A 33 13.47 9.09 3.90
N VAL A 34 12.91 10.29 3.67
CA VAL A 34 13.44 11.53 4.25
C VAL A 34 13.34 11.51 5.78
N ILE A 35 12.23 11.04 6.34
CA ILE A 35 12.09 10.88 7.80
C ILE A 35 13.13 9.88 8.31
N GLN A 36 13.26 8.71 7.67
CA GLN A 36 14.21 7.69 8.09
C GLN A 36 15.65 8.21 8.09
N TYR A 37 16.01 8.99 7.07
CA TYR A 37 17.29 9.67 6.98
C TYR A 37 17.49 10.71 8.10
N ILE A 38 16.52 11.60 8.35
CA ILE A 38 16.62 12.65 9.37
C ILE A 38 16.75 12.06 10.78
N PHE A 39 15.99 11.01 11.10
CA PHE A 39 15.99 10.39 12.43
C PHE A 39 17.08 9.33 12.59
N ALA A 40 17.97 9.16 11.60
CA ALA A 40 19.01 8.14 11.58
C ALA A 40 18.50 6.72 11.88
N ILE A 41 17.23 6.45 11.57
CA ILE A 41 16.60 5.12 11.68
C ILE A 41 17.16 4.21 10.57
N GLY A 42 17.52 4.80 9.44
CA GLY A 42 18.15 4.15 8.30
C GLY A 42 18.83 5.17 7.38
N ALA A 43 19.52 4.68 6.35
CA ALA A 43 20.03 5.52 5.27
C ALA A 43 18.91 5.81 4.24
N MET A 44 19.06 6.86 3.44
CA MET A 44 18.18 7.06 2.29
C MET A 44 18.44 5.96 1.27
N ASP A 45 17.44 5.10 1.03
CA ASP A 45 17.52 4.02 0.05
C ASP A 45 16.66 4.34 -1.18
N ILE A 46 17.32 4.50 -2.33
CA ILE A 46 16.63 4.79 -3.58
C ILE A 46 15.85 3.58 -4.09
N ASP A 47 16.28 2.36 -3.76
CA ASP A 47 15.60 1.14 -4.17
C ASP A 47 14.23 1.04 -3.50
N ASP A 48 14.14 1.46 -2.23
CA ASP A 48 12.86 1.56 -1.52
C ASP A 48 11.93 2.56 -2.20
N VAL A 49 12.44 3.70 -2.70
CA VAL A 49 11.62 4.66 -3.45
C VAL A 49 11.04 4.04 -4.73
N ILE A 50 11.89 3.35 -5.49
CA ILE A 50 11.52 2.73 -6.76
C ILE A 50 10.53 1.59 -6.53
N LEU A 51 10.83 0.67 -5.59
CA LEU A 51 10.03 -0.51 -5.30
C LEU A 51 8.67 -0.13 -4.71
N ASN A 52 8.61 0.85 -3.80
CA ASN A 52 7.35 1.35 -3.25
C ASN A 52 6.53 2.09 -4.31
N GLY A 53 7.17 2.83 -5.22
CA GLY A 53 6.52 3.45 -6.38
C GLY A 53 5.90 2.41 -7.33
N LEU A 54 6.65 1.37 -7.69
CA LEU A 54 6.18 0.26 -8.53
C LEU A 54 5.06 -0.54 -7.84
N GLY A 55 5.25 -0.87 -6.57
CA GLY A 55 4.23 -1.50 -5.74
C GLY A 55 2.94 -0.67 -5.71
N GLY A 56 3.06 0.65 -5.53
CA GLY A 56 1.97 1.60 -5.62
C GLY A 56 1.21 1.55 -6.94
N ALA A 57 1.94 1.57 -8.07
CA ALA A 57 1.36 1.46 -9.39
C ALA A 57 0.59 0.15 -9.58
N ILE A 58 1.15 -0.97 -9.10
CA ILE A 58 0.49 -2.28 -9.10
C ILE A 58 -0.78 -2.24 -8.25
N GLY A 59 -0.73 -1.65 -7.05
CA GLY A 59 -1.89 -1.52 -6.18
C GLY A 59 -3.03 -0.69 -6.80
N ILE A 60 -2.68 0.42 -7.47
CA ILE A 60 -3.64 1.23 -8.23
C ILE A 60 -4.28 0.41 -9.36
N ALA A 61 -3.48 -0.38 -10.08
CA ALA A 61 -3.96 -1.26 -11.15
C ALA A 61 -4.90 -2.35 -10.62
N ILE A 62 -4.56 -2.97 -9.48
CA ILE A 62 -5.41 -3.95 -8.80
C ILE A 62 -6.75 -3.32 -8.43
N TYR A 63 -6.76 -2.16 -7.75
CA TYR A 63 -8.02 -1.49 -7.42
C TYR A 63 -8.86 -1.19 -8.66
N ALA A 64 -8.23 -0.72 -9.74
CA ALA A 64 -8.93 -0.45 -11.00
C ALA A 64 -9.53 -1.72 -11.62
N LEU A 65 -8.87 -2.87 -11.50
CA LEU A 65 -9.39 -4.17 -11.94
C LEU A 65 -10.60 -4.58 -11.10
N PHE A 66 -10.51 -4.49 -9.76
CA PHE A 66 -11.64 -4.76 -8.87
C PHE A 66 -12.84 -3.88 -9.21
N LEU A 67 -12.63 -2.57 -9.42
CA LEU A 67 -13.71 -1.67 -9.81
C LEU A 67 -14.31 -2.02 -11.17
N LYS A 68 -13.51 -2.50 -12.13
CA LYS A 68 -14.00 -2.98 -13.43
C LYS A 68 -14.84 -4.26 -13.31
N VAL A 69 -14.46 -5.17 -12.42
CA VAL A 69 -15.15 -6.46 -12.19
C VAL A 69 -16.45 -6.27 -11.42
N PHE A 70 -16.37 -5.62 -10.25
CA PHE A 70 -17.51 -5.47 -9.35
C PHE A 70 -18.44 -4.33 -9.74
N LYS A 71 -17.96 -3.35 -10.52
CA LYS A 71 -18.67 -2.14 -10.99
C LYS A 71 -19.29 -1.27 -9.89
N GLU A 72 -19.06 -1.61 -8.63
CA GLU A 72 -19.68 -0.99 -7.46
C GLU A 72 -18.65 -0.83 -6.35
N LYS A 73 -18.50 0.40 -5.85
CA LYS A 73 -17.42 0.75 -4.91
C LYS A 73 -17.54 0.02 -3.58
N ASP A 74 -18.75 -0.21 -3.09
CA ASP A 74 -18.95 -0.86 -1.79
C ASP A 74 -18.65 -2.36 -1.85
N LYS A 75 -18.92 -3.02 -2.99
CA LYS A 75 -18.46 -4.39 -3.25
C LYS A 75 -16.93 -4.46 -3.32
N VAL A 76 -16.27 -3.50 -3.99
CA VAL A 76 -14.81 -3.41 -4.01
C VAL A 76 -14.23 -3.21 -2.61
N LYS A 77 -14.81 -2.30 -1.80
CA LYS A 77 -14.42 -2.09 -0.41
C LYS A 77 -14.54 -3.35 0.42
N LYS A 78 -15.68 -4.04 0.36
CA LYS A 78 -15.91 -5.31 1.06
C LYS A 78 -14.90 -6.37 0.64
N ALA A 79 -14.67 -6.53 -0.66
CA ALA A 79 -13.71 -7.51 -1.18
C ALA A 79 -12.28 -7.23 -0.70
N ILE A 80 -11.82 -5.97 -0.81
CA ILE A 80 -10.49 -5.57 -0.32
C ILE A 80 -10.40 -5.76 1.19
N ALA A 81 -11.43 -5.39 1.97
CA ALA A 81 -11.42 -5.57 3.42
C ALA A 81 -11.30 -7.06 3.82
N ILE A 82 -12.08 -7.94 3.18
CA ILE A 82 -12.00 -9.40 3.43
C ILE A 82 -10.60 -9.92 3.08
N LEU A 83 -10.05 -9.56 1.91
CA LEU A 83 -8.71 -9.99 1.50
C LEU A 83 -7.62 -9.46 2.45
N SER A 84 -7.72 -8.19 2.88
CA SER A 84 -6.80 -7.59 3.83
C SER A 84 -6.81 -8.30 5.18
N ILE A 85 -7.97 -8.73 5.67
CA ILE A 85 -8.09 -9.50 6.92
C ILE A 85 -7.49 -10.90 6.71
N LEU A 86 -7.88 -11.60 5.64
CA LEU A 86 -7.42 -12.97 5.36
C LEU A 86 -5.90 -13.06 5.22
N ILE A 87 -5.25 -12.05 4.65
CA ILE A 87 -3.79 -12.03 4.47
C ILE A 87 -3.10 -11.37 5.67
N GLY A 88 -3.64 -10.27 6.17
CA GLY A 88 -3.03 -9.46 7.22
C GLY A 88 -3.00 -10.18 8.57
N THR A 89 -4.09 -10.86 8.94
CA THR A 89 -4.16 -11.52 10.24
C THR A 89 -3.14 -12.66 10.39
N PRO A 90 -2.98 -13.59 9.43
CA PRO A 90 -1.92 -14.61 9.52
C PRO A 90 -0.51 -14.02 9.57
N VAL A 91 -0.23 -12.98 8.78
CA VAL A 91 1.09 -12.32 8.79
C VAL A 91 1.37 -11.68 10.14
N LEU A 92 0.39 -11.01 10.75
CA LEU A 92 0.53 -10.43 12.09
C LEU A 92 0.73 -11.50 13.16
N VAL A 93 -0.05 -12.59 13.13
CA VAL A 93 0.10 -13.71 14.07
C VAL A 93 1.50 -14.31 13.95
N LEU A 94 1.96 -14.58 12.73
CA LEU A 94 3.29 -15.12 12.49
C LEU A 94 4.39 -14.17 12.99
N ALA A 95 4.27 -12.87 12.73
CA ALA A 95 5.25 -11.87 13.18
C ALA A 95 5.34 -11.81 14.71
N VAL A 96 4.20 -11.87 15.41
CA VAL A 96 4.16 -11.91 16.89
C VAL A 96 4.78 -13.20 17.42
N LEU A 97 4.45 -14.35 16.84
CA LEU A 97 5.02 -15.64 17.24
C LEU A 97 6.55 -15.65 17.08
N LEU A 98 7.06 -15.17 15.94
CA LEU A 98 8.51 -15.07 15.70
C LEU A 98 9.20 -14.15 16.71
N ASN A 99 8.55 -13.05 17.13
CA ASN A 99 9.11 -12.13 18.11
C ASN A 99 9.17 -12.73 19.53
N ILE A 100 8.23 -13.60 19.89
CA ILE A 100 8.22 -14.28 21.20
C ILE A 100 9.24 -15.42 21.26
N LEU A 101 9.51 -16.07 20.12
CA LEU A 101 10.40 -17.24 20.04
C LEU A 101 11.89 -16.88 19.89
N ASN A 102 12.22 -15.65 19.48
CA ASN A 102 13.58 -15.12 19.40
C ASN A 102 13.97 -14.34 20.66
#